data_AF-A0A7C7NX43-F1
#
_entry.id   AF-A0A7C7NX43-F1
#
_cell.length_a   1.000
_cell.length_b   1.000
_cell.length_c   1.000
_cell.angle_alpha   90.00
_cell.angle_beta   90.00
_cell.angle_gamma   90.00
#
_symmetry.space_group_name_H-M   'P 1'
#
loop_
_entity.id
_entity.type
_entity.pdbx_description
1 polymer ?
#
loop_
_entity_poly.entity_id
_entity_poly.type
_entity_poly.pdbx_seq_one_letter_code
_entity_poly.pdbx_strand_id
1 'polypeptide(L)'
;MELSPVRIGLWDQYGGSMPSGWTRMILEDFEFDFDVLYPPDFDTADLNEYDVLVFEDGAIPDATGGGGRGGGPDPATIPEEFRRRIGRVTVDQTVPRILDYVRGGGAVVAIGTSTNLAMHAGLPISDHLVENGEPLPREKYFTPGSILDMKVEHISPLTHGFGERANVLFSHSPTFRLSAGADPQRVRTVGWYNTGEPLRSGWAWGEQYLVGGVGVIEADYGEGKLFIFGPKITFRAQPHGTFGFLFNSIYYGAANGTPISE
;
A
#
# COMPACT_ATOMS: atom_id res chain seq x y z
N MET A 1 -4.17 -13.34 28.19
CA MET A 1 -4.44 -12.36 27.12
C MET A 1 -5.19 -13.11 26.06
N GLU A 2 -6.48 -12.83 25.90
CA GLU A 2 -7.29 -13.45 24.86
C GLU A 2 -7.02 -12.69 23.56
N LEU A 3 -6.55 -13.38 22.53
CA LEU A 3 -6.28 -12.78 21.23
C LEU A 3 -7.62 -12.58 20.52
N SER A 4 -8.01 -11.33 20.31
CA SER A 4 -9.13 -11.02 19.43
C SER A 4 -8.69 -11.13 17.96
N PRO A 5 -9.52 -11.70 17.08
CA PRO A 5 -9.26 -11.68 15.65
C PRO A 5 -9.06 -10.24 15.16
N VAL A 6 -8.11 -10.04 14.25
CA VAL A 6 -7.86 -8.73 13.63
C VAL A 6 -8.97 -8.44 12.62
N ARG A 7 -9.58 -7.25 12.71
CA ARG A 7 -10.67 -6.83 11.83
C ARG A 7 -10.08 -6.11 10.62
N ILE A 8 -10.17 -6.73 9.44
CA ILE A 8 -9.56 -6.23 8.21
C ILE A 8 -10.64 -5.68 7.28
N GLY A 9 -10.48 -4.45 6.81
CA GLY A 9 -11.27 -3.87 5.73
C GLY A 9 -10.47 -3.86 4.42
N LEU A 10 -10.84 -4.71 3.47
CA LEU A 10 -10.21 -4.76 2.14
C LEU A 10 -11.00 -3.89 1.15
N TRP A 11 -10.34 -2.90 0.55
CA TRP A 11 -10.95 -2.08 -0.50
C TRP A 11 -11.21 -2.90 -1.77
N ASP A 12 -12.39 -2.71 -2.37
CA ASP A 12 -12.72 -3.12 -3.73
C ASP A 12 -13.59 -2.06 -4.42
N GLN A 13 -13.87 -2.24 -5.71
CA GLN A 13 -14.73 -1.35 -6.50
C GLN A 13 -15.85 -2.14 -7.18
N TYR A 14 -16.92 -1.42 -7.55
CA TYR A 14 -17.95 -2.02 -8.39
C TYR A 14 -17.36 -2.53 -9.72
N GLY A 15 -17.74 -3.75 -10.12
CA GLY A 15 -17.13 -4.44 -11.25
C GLY A 15 -15.85 -5.22 -10.91
N GLY A 16 -15.33 -5.07 -9.69
CA GLY A 16 -14.18 -5.78 -9.16
C GLY A 16 -12.84 -5.14 -9.53
N SER A 17 -11.96 -5.06 -8.55
CA SER A 17 -10.53 -4.78 -8.73
C SER A 17 -9.78 -6.10 -8.81
N MET A 18 -9.08 -6.32 -9.94
CA MET A 18 -8.24 -7.53 -10.09
C MET A 18 -7.21 -7.67 -8.95
N PRO A 19 -6.41 -6.63 -8.61
CA PRO A 19 -5.53 -6.68 -7.43
C PRO A 19 -6.25 -7.06 -6.13
N SER A 20 -7.39 -6.41 -5.83
CA SER A 20 -8.18 -6.71 -4.61
C SER A 20 -8.64 -8.16 -4.57
N GLY A 21 -9.13 -8.71 -5.69
CA GLY A 21 -9.55 -10.11 -5.77
C GLY A 21 -8.42 -11.10 -5.46
N TRP A 22 -7.17 -10.79 -5.83
CA TRP A 22 -6.03 -11.63 -5.46
C TRP A 22 -5.67 -11.52 -3.99
N THR A 23 -5.75 -10.31 -3.42
CA THR A 23 -5.52 -10.11 -1.98
C THR A 23 -6.59 -10.79 -1.16
N ARG A 24 -7.85 -10.77 -1.61
CA ARG A 24 -8.93 -11.58 -1.06
C ARG A 24 -8.57 -13.06 -1.05
N MET A 25 -8.12 -13.62 -2.16
CA MET A 25 -7.69 -15.02 -2.22
C MET A 25 -6.57 -15.32 -1.21
N ILE A 26 -5.58 -14.43 -1.06
CA ILE A 26 -4.52 -14.58 -0.06
C ILE A 26 -5.10 -14.58 1.36
N LEU A 27 -6.02 -13.66 1.68
CA LEU A 27 -6.62 -13.61 3.02
C LEU A 27 -7.45 -14.87 3.31
N GLU A 28 -8.23 -15.36 2.34
CA GLU A 28 -9.01 -16.59 2.45
C GLU A 28 -8.12 -17.83 2.62
N ASP A 29 -7.07 -17.99 1.79
CA ASP A 29 -6.15 -19.13 1.82
C ASP A 29 -5.35 -19.21 3.14
N PHE A 30 -5.18 -18.08 3.82
CA PHE A 30 -4.47 -17.97 5.09
C PHE A 30 -5.41 -17.70 6.28
N GLU A 31 -6.71 -17.96 6.12
CA GLU A 31 -7.73 -17.98 7.18
C GLU A 31 -7.89 -16.65 7.94
N PHE A 32 -7.69 -15.52 7.26
CA PHE A 32 -8.03 -14.22 7.80
C PHE A 32 -9.52 -13.91 7.59
N ASP A 33 -10.17 -13.40 8.63
CA ASP A 33 -11.48 -12.77 8.52
C ASP A 33 -11.30 -11.33 7.99
N PHE A 34 -12.12 -10.95 7.01
CA PHE A 34 -12.10 -9.60 6.43
C PHE A 34 -13.47 -9.23 5.85
N ASP A 35 -13.74 -7.93 5.84
CA ASP A 35 -14.86 -7.35 5.11
C ASP A 35 -14.36 -6.70 3.82
N VAL A 36 -15.15 -6.82 2.76
CA VAL A 36 -14.91 -6.09 1.51
C VAL A 36 -15.67 -4.77 1.56
N LEU A 37 -14.92 -3.68 1.50
CA LEU A 37 -15.43 -2.30 1.55
C LEU A 37 -15.36 -1.65 0.18
N TYR A 38 -16.44 -0.98 -0.20
CA TYR A 38 -16.54 -0.23 -1.44
C TYR A 38 -16.39 1.27 -1.19
N PRO A 39 -16.11 2.10 -2.22
CA PRO A 39 -15.78 3.49 -2.00
C PRO A 39 -16.79 4.29 -1.14
N PRO A 40 -18.13 4.14 -1.32
CA PRO A 40 -19.10 4.81 -0.45
C PRO A 40 -19.07 4.38 1.02
N ASP A 41 -18.60 3.16 1.32
CA ASP A 41 -18.49 2.68 2.70
C ASP A 41 -17.45 3.51 3.46
N PHE A 42 -16.35 3.92 2.82
CA PHE A 42 -15.32 4.77 3.45
C PHE A 42 -15.80 6.20 3.79
N ASP A 43 -16.86 6.65 3.12
CA ASP A 43 -17.48 7.96 3.35
C ASP A 43 -18.59 7.93 4.41
N THR A 44 -19.16 6.75 4.69
CA THR A 44 -20.41 6.63 5.47
C THR A 44 -20.30 5.71 6.70
N ALA A 45 -19.48 4.66 6.64
CA ALA A 45 -19.27 3.72 7.73
C ALA A 45 -18.37 4.31 8.83
N ASP A 46 -18.42 3.69 10.02
CA ASP A 46 -17.44 3.90 11.08
C ASP A 46 -16.20 3.05 10.79
N LEU A 47 -15.11 3.70 10.37
CA LEU A 47 -13.87 3.00 10.04
C LEU A 47 -13.20 2.37 11.28
N ASN A 48 -13.55 2.78 12.49
CA ASN A 48 -13.01 2.20 13.73
C ASN A 48 -13.52 0.77 14.01
N GLU A 49 -14.47 0.30 13.21
CA GLU A 49 -14.85 -1.11 13.15
C GLU A 49 -13.72 -2.01 12.61
N TYR A 50 -12.68 -1.41 12.01
CA TYR A 50 -11.52 -2.11 11.46
C TYR A 50 -10.26 -1.72 12.22
N ASP A 51 -9.33 -2.68 12.35
CA ASP A 51 -8.00 -2.43 12.89
C ASP A 51 -7.02 -2.08 11.76
N VAL A 52 -7.20 -2.70 10.59
CA VAL A 52 -6.36 -2.49 9.40
C VAL A 52 -7.24 -2.33 8.16
N LEU A 53 -6.98 -1.28 7.37
CA LEU A 53 -7.55 -1.09 6.04
C LEU A 53 -6.50 -1.38 4.96
N VAL A 54 -6.87 -2.15 3.94
CA VAL A 54 -5.96 -2.55 2.85
C VAL A 54 -6.43 -1.94 1.52
N PHE A 55 -5.56 -1.14 0.91
CA PHE A 55 -5.78 -0.49 -0.37
C PHE A 55 -4.79 -0.99 -1.41
N GLU A 56 -5.31 -1.78 -2.33
CA GLU A 56 -4.58 -2.32 -3.47
C GLU A 56 -4.37 -1.29 -4.59
N ASP A 57 -3.57 -1.65 -5.59
CA ASP A 57 -3.28 -0.80 -6.73
C ASP A 57 -4.53 -0.20 -7.39
N GLY A 58 -4.53 1.13 -7.57
CA GLY A 58 -5.60 1.89 -8.22
C GLY A 58 -6.72 2.38 -7.29
N ALA A 59 -6.63 2.12 -5.98
CA ALA A 59 -7.64 2.54 -5.02
C ALA A 59 -7.57 4.03 -4.66
N ILE A 60 -6.37 4.51 -4.28
CA ILE A 60 -6.18 5.90 -3.83
C ILE A 60 -5.75 6.77 -5.03
N PRO A 61 -6.52 7.81 -5.41
CA PRO A 61 -6.18 8.69 -6.52
C PRO A 61 -4.96 9.55 -6.19
N ASP A 62 -4.28 10.05 -7.22
CA ASP A 62 -3.26 11.08 -7.09
C ASP A 62 -3.88 12.46 -6.76
N ALA A 63 -3.03 13.47 -6.58
CA ALA A 63 -3.45 14.84 -6.25
C ALA A 63 -4.34 15.51 -7.32
N THR A 64 -4.30 15.05 -8.57
CA THR A 64 -5.16 15.56 -9.65
C THR A 64 -6.54 14.88 -9.66
N GLY A 65 -6.80 13.96 -8.73
CA GLY A 65 -7.97 13.10 -8.75
C GLY A 65 -7.85 11.98 -9.78
N GLY A 66 -6.66 11.78 -10.35
CA GLY A 66 -6.33 10.69 -11.26
C GLY A 66 -6.22 9.37 -10.51
N GLY A 67 -7.18 8.47 -10.71
CA GLY A 67 -7.19 7.15 -10.08
C GLY A 67 -8.40 6.35 -10.54
N GLY A 68 -8.16 5.20 -11.16
CA GLY A 68 -9.22 4.34 -11.70
C GLY A 68 -9.61 4.66 -13.16
N ARG A 69 -10.06 3.61 -13.88
CA ARG A 69 -10.51 3.72 -15.28
C ARG A 69 -11.95 4.25 -15.34
N GLY A 70 -12.10 5.54 -15.58
CA GLY A 70 -13.34 6.13 -16.12
C GLY A 70 -14.54 6.16 -15.16
N GLY A 71 -15.53 7.01 -15.47
CA GLY A 71 -16.75 7.14 -14.70
C GLY A 71 -17.45 5.79 -14.55
N GLY A 72 -17.81 5.45 -13.30
CA GLY A 72 -18.56 4.23 -13.01
C GLY A 72 -19.87 4.16 -13.81
N PRO A 73 -20.47 2.97 -13.90
CA PRO A 73 -21.71 2.78 -14.64
C PRO A 73 -22.82 3.65 -14.05
N ASP A 74 -23.79 4.02 -14.90
CA ASP A 74 -24.99 4.71 -14.44
C ASP A 74 -25.70 3.86 -13.36
N PRO A 75 -25.86 4.34 -12.12
CA PRO A 75 -26.52 3.59 -11.06
C PRO A 75 -27.92 3.11 -11.41
N ALA A 76 -28.64 3.82 -12.29
CA ALA A 76 -29.97 3.41 -12.76
C ALA A 76 -29.94 2.09 -13.54
N THR A 77 -28.80 1.75 -14.14
CA THR A 77 -28.59 0.51 -14.91
C THR A 77 -28.15 -0.68 -14.07
N ILE A 78 -27.86 -0.46 -12.78
CA ILE A 78 -27.34 -1.48 -11.87
C ILE A 78 -28.46 -1.99 -10.94
N PRO A 79 -28.56 -3.30 -10.68
CA PRO A 79 -29.49 -3.85 -9.68
C PRO A 79 -29.30 -3.19 -8.31
N GLU A 80 -30.40 -2.96 -7.60
CA GLU A 80 -30.44 -2.15 -6.38
C GLU A 80 -29.46 -2.63 -5.31
N GLU A 81 -29.33 -3.95 -5.14
CA GLU A 81 -28.44 -4.59 -4.18
C GLU A 81 -26.95 -4.30 -4.41
N PHE A 82 -26.56 -3.88 -5.62
CA PHE A 82 -25.18 -3.54 -5.95
C PHE A 82 -24.90 -2.05 -6.09
N ARG A 83 -25.94 -1.20 -6.10
CA ARG A 83 -25.76 0.26 -6.26
C ARG A 83 -24.90 0.88 -5.17
N ARG A 84 -24.94 0.34 -3.95
CA ARG A 84 -24.11 0.80 -2.82
C ARG A 84 -22.60 0.67 -3.06
N ARG A 85 -22.19 -0.15 -4.05
CA ARG A 85 -20.79 -0.41 -4.38
C ARG A 85 -20.24 0.61 -5.38
N ILE A 86 -21.12 1.38 -6.03
CA ILE A 86 -20.75 2.33 -7.08
C ILE A 86 -20.20 3.59 -6.44
N GLY A 87 -18.98 3.96 -6.81
CA GLY A 87 -18.33 5.17 -6.31
C GLY A 87 -16.85 5.17 -6.69
N ARG A 88 -16.12 6.13 -6.14
CA ARG A 88 -14.67 6.20 -6.20
C ARG A 88 -14.14 6.81 -4.91
N VAL A 89 -12.92 6.48 -4.54
CA VAL A 89 -12.22 7.22 -3.49
C VAL A 89 -11.98 8.65 -4.00
N THR A 90 -12.35 9.64 -3.21
CA THR A 90 -12.20 11.06 -3.58
C THR A 90 -11.14 11.74 -2.71
N VAL A 91 -10.41 12.68 -3.31
CA VAL A 91 -9.39 13.47 -2.59
C VAL A 91 -10.04 14.40 -1.55
N ASP A 92 -11.22 14.96 -1.85
CA ASP A 92 -11.83 15.98 -1.00
C ASP A 92 -12.66 15.41 0.17
N GLN A 93 -13.08 14.14 0.09
CA GLN A 93 -13.96 13.54 1.10
C GLN A 93 -13.39 12.23 1.67
N THR A 94 -13.08 11.25 0.81
CA THR A 94 -12.71 9.91 1.27
C THR A 94 -11.30 9.87 1.86
N VAL A 95 -10.33 10.50 1.20
CA VAL A 95 -8.93 10.53 1.65
C VAL A 95 -8.78 11.17 3.03
N PRO A 96 -9.36 12.36 3.33
CA PRO A 96 -9.34 12.93 4.67
C PRO A 96 -9.89 11.99 5.74
N ARG A 97 -10.99 11.28 5.48
CA ARG A 97 -11.58 10.31 6.43
C ARG A 97 -10.65 9.13 6.70
N ILE A 98 -9.99 8.59 5.68
CA ILE A 98 -8.99 7.54 5.85
C ILE A 98 -7.83 8.05 6.71
N LEU A 99 -7.35 9.26 6.46
CA LEU A 99 -6.29 9.87 7.25
C LEU A 99 -6.70 10.14 8.69
N ASP A 100 -7.94 10.57 8.94
CA ASP A 100 -8.48 10.75 10.29
C ASP A 100 -8.58 9.42 11.05
N TYR A 101 -9.01 8.35 10.37
CA TYR A 101 -8.99 6.99 10.93
C TYR A 101 -7.58 6.58 11.36
N VAL A 102 -6.57 6.79 10.51
CA VAL A 102 -5.18 6.48 10.87
C VAL A 102 -4.71 7.36 12.04
N ARG A 103 -5.01 8.66 12.03
CA ARG A 103 -4.65 9.56 13.15
C ARG A 103 -5.23 9.07 14.48
N GLY A 104 -6.42 8.47 14.45
CA GLY A 104 -7.10 7.91 15.62
C GLY A 104 -6.62 6.54 16.08
N GLY A 105 -5.57 5.98 15.48
CA GLY A 105 -4.99 4.70 15.90
C GLY A 105 -5.12 3.56 14.89
N GLY A 106 -5.89 3.75 13.82
CA GLY A 106 -6.04 2.76 12.77
C GLY A 106 -4.76 2.53 11.95
N ALA A 107 -4.65 1.36 11.31
CA ALA A 107 -3.57 1.08 10.38
C ALA A 107 -4.06 1.04 8.92
N VAL A 108 -3.24 1.53 7.99
CA VAL A 108 -3.48 1.39 6.54
C VAL A 108 -2.30 0.73 5.85
N VAL A 109 -2.61 -0.27 5.02
CA VAL A 109 -1.71 -0.90 4.05
C VAL A 109 -2.01 -0.36 2.66
N ALA A 110 -1.08 0.37 2.06
CA ALA A 110 -1.22 0.95 0.73
C ALA A 110 -0.21 0.34 -0.24
N ILE A 111 -0.71 -0.28 -1.32
CA ILE A 111 0.11 -1.07 -2.26
C ILE A 111 0.05 -0.46 -3.66
N GLY A 112 1.19 -0.41 -4.35
CA GLY A 112 1.27 0.10 -5.71
C GLY A 112 0.93 1.58 -5.79
N THR A 113 0.07 1.98 -6.71
CA THR A 113 -0.33 3.40 -6.86
C THR A 113 -1.12 3.92 -5.68
N SER A 114 -1.72 3.06 -4.83
CA SER A 114 -2.43 3.51 -3.63
C SER A 114 -1.51 4.13 -2.57
N THR A 115 -0.20 3.97 -2.73
CA THR A 115 0.81 4.71 -1.97
C THR A 115 0.73 6.24 -2.14
N ASN A 116 -0.07 6.75 -3.09
CA ASN A 116 -0.50 8.16 -3.13
C ASN A 116 -1.03 8.67 -1.77
N LEU A 117 -1.58 7.79 -0.93
CA LEU A 117 -1.98 8.12 0.43
C LEU A 117 -0.84 8.74 1.26
N ALA A 118 0.41 8.32 1.04
CA ALA A 118 1.57 8.90 1.72
C ALA A 118 1.80 10.37 1.34
N MET A 119 1.54 10.74 0.08
CA MET A 119 1.60 12.12 -0.39
C MET A 119 0.45 12.95 0.20
N HIS A 120 -0.77 12.39 0.21
CA HIS A 120 -1.95 13.04 0.83
C HIS A 120 -1.79 13.23 2.33
N ALA A 121 -1.12 12.29 3.01
CA ALA A 121 -0.78 12.39 4.42
C ALA A 121 0.27 13.49 4.72
N GLY A 122 0.94 14.02 3.69
CA GLY A 122 2.02 14.99 3.83
C GLY A 122 3.30 14.37 4.39
N LEU A 123 3.53 13.07 4.17
CA LEU A 123 4.79 12.45 4.57
C LEU A 123 5.96 13.14 3.84
N PRO A 124 7.14 13.28 4.47
CA PRO A 124 8.30 13.98 3.91
C PRO A 124 9.00 13.12 2.84
N ILE A 125 8.27 12.71 1.81
CA ILE A 125 8.72 11.85 0.73
C ILE A 125 8.47 12.53 -0.62
N SER A 126 9.22 12.11 -1.62
CA SER A 126 9.02 12.52 -3.01
C SER A 126 9.22 11.34 -3.94
N ASP A 127 8.81 11.49 -5.21
CA ASP A 127 9.16 10.54 -6.25
C ASP A 127 10.70 10.50 -6.43
N HIS A 128 11.25 9.29 -6.48
CA HIS A 128 12.67 9.04 -6.73
C HIS A 128 12.99 9.01 -8.23
N LEU A 129 12.04 8.62 -9.06
CA LEU A 129 12.20 8.35 -10.48
C LEU A 129 11.96 9.63 -11.30
N VAL A 130 12.62 10.71 -10.88
CA VAL A 130 12.53 12.03 -11.50
C VAL A 130 13.89 12.56 -11.91
N GLU A 131 13.94 13.34 -12.98
CA GLU A 131 15.11 14.09 -13.42
C GLU A 131 14.69 15.55 -13.66
N ASN A 132 15.38 16.51 -13.03
CA ASN A 132 15.05 17.94 -13.10
C ASN A 132 13.61 18.28 -12.66
N GLY A 133 13.04 17.50 -11.75
CA GLY A 133 11.68 17.69 -11.21
C GLY A 133 10.57 17.04 -12.04
N GLU A 134 10.90 16.40 -13.16
CA GLU A 134 9.94 15.71 -14.02
C GLU A 134 10.12 14.19 -13.95
N PRO A 135 9.04 13.39 -14.03
CA PRO A 135 9.13 11.93 -14.11
C PRO A 135 10.03 11.47 -15.25
N LEU A 136 10.83 10.44 -15.00
CA LEU A 136 11.69 9.84 -16.03
C LEU A 136 10.83 9.34 -17.21
N PRO A 137 11.16 9.72 -18.46
CA PRO A 137 10.44 9.23 -19.62
C PRO A 137 10.68 7.73 -19.84
N ARG A 138 9.74 7.05 -20.50
CA ARG A 138 9.77 5.59 -20.69
C ARG A 138 10.99 5.11 -21.47
N GLU A 139 11.58 5.95 -22.30
CA GLU A 139 12.80 5.67 -23.05
C GLU A 139 14.04 5.61 -22.14
N LYS A 140 13.99 6.27 -20.97
CA LYS A 140 15.06 6.25 -19.95
C LYS A 140 14.83 5.18 -18.89
N TYR A 141 13.58 5.02 -18.45
CA TYR A 141 13.21 4.10 -17.38
C TYR A 141 11.93 3.35 -17.72
N PHE A 142 11.98 2.02 -17.76
CA PHE A 142 10.81 1.19 -18.06
C PHE A 142 10.87 -0.17 -17.39
N THR A 143 9.90 -0.43 -16.50
CA THR A 143 9.80 -1.65 -15.69
C THR A 143 8.37 -2.24 -15.76
N PRO A 144 7.98 -2.87 -16.89
CA PRO A 144 6.61 -3.34 -17.10
C PRO A 144 6.19 -4.55 -16.27
N GLY A 145 7.14 -5.30 -15.74
CA GLY A 145 6.91 -6.48 -14.92
C GLY A 145 8.22 -7.21 -14.68
N SER A 146 8.78 -7.02 -13.50
CA SER A 146 10.09 -7.54 -13.14
C SER A 146 10.13 -8.00 -11.70
N ILE A 147 10.96 -8.99 -11.43
CA ILE A 147 11.36 -9.37 -10.09
C ILE A 147 12.64 -8.62 -9.79
N LEU A 148 12.57 -7.70 -8.82
CA LEU A 148 13.71 -6.91 -8.37
C LEU A 148 14.15 -7.38 -6.99
N ASP A 149 15.45 -7.37 -6.78
CA ASP A 149 16.05 -7.57 -5.48
C ASP A 149 16.05 -6.26 -4.69
N MET A 150 15.48 -6.32 -3.49
CA MET A 150 15.36 -5.19 -2.57
C MET A 150 16.06 -5.53 -1.25
N LYS A 151 16.86 -4.59 -0.72
CA LYS A 151 17.42 -4.67 0.63
C LYS A 151 16.30 -4.45 1.64
N VAL A 152 16.30 -5.24 2.71
CA VAL A 152 15.34 -5.14 3.82
C VAL A 152 16.07 -4.76 5.11
N GLU A 153 15.53 -3.79 5.83
CA GLU A 153 16.04 -3.32 7.12
C GLU A 153 15.23 -3.91 8.28
N HIS A 154 15.89 -4.60 9.22
CA HIS A 154 15.23 -5.27 10.35
C HIS A 154 15.03 -4.35 11.56
N ILE A 155 14.43 -3.19 11.32
CA ILE A 155 14.19 -2.13 12.31
C ILE A 155 12.75 -2.12 12.85
N SER A 156 11.91 -3.05 12.40
CA SER A 156 10.47 -3.08 12.67
C SER A 156 9.90 -4.50 12.63
N PRO A 157 8.85 -4.79 13.44
CA PRO A 157 8.05 -6.01 13.32
C PRO A 157 7.52 -6.27 11.90
N LEU A 158 7.38 -5.23 11.08
CA LEU A 158 6.98 -5.34 9.68
C LEU A 158 7.84 -6.33 8.88
N THR A 159 9.08 -6.54 9.30
CA THR A 159 10.07 -7.38 8.58
C THR A 159 10.33 -8.72 9.26
N HIS A 160 9.49 -9.10 10.23
CA HIS A 160 9.60 -10.40 10.86
C HIS A 160 9.54 -11.53 9.82
N GLY A 161 10.46 -12.49 9.91
CA GLY A 161 10.56 -13.61 8.97
C GLY A 161 11.28 -13.32 7.65
N PHE A 162 11.65 -12.06 7.36
CA PHE A 162 12.46 -11.73 6.20
C PHE A 162 13.95 -11.96 6.48
N GLY A 163 14.71 -12.30 5.44
CA GLY A 163 16.16 -12.14 5.44
C GLY A 163 16.56 -10.72 5.02
N GLU A 164 17.86 -10.51 4.85
CA GLU A 164 18.40 -9.20 4.45
C GLU A 164 17.94 -8.71 3.07
N ARG A 165 17.42 -9.60 2.21
CA ARG A 165 17.00 -9.28 0.85
C ARG A 165 15.65 -9.94 0.57
N ALA A 166 14.80 -9.25 -0.18
CA ALA A 166 13.52 -9.76 -0.66
C ALA A 166 13.42 -9.56 -2.18
N ASN A 167 12.96 -10.60 -2.88
CA ASN A 167 12.61 -10.50 -4.30
C ASN A 167 11.17 -10.00 -4.40
N VAL A 168 11.00 -8.79 -4.94
CA VAL A 168 9.71 -8.11 -5.02
C VAL A 168 9.24 -7.99 -6.46
N LEU A 169 7.93 -8.12 -6.69
CA LEU A 169 7.39 -7.82 -8.00
C LEU A 169 7.24 -6.31 -8.19
N PHE A 170 7.77 -5.83 -9.29
CA PHE A 170 7.78 -4.43 -9.68
C PHE A 170 7.12 -4.28 -11.05
N SER A 171 6.10 -3.41 -11.14
CA SER A 171 5.45 -3.09 -12.41
C SER A 171 5.03 -1.63 -12.39
N HIS A 172 5.87 -0.76 -12.99
CA HIS A 172 5.76 0.70 -12.91
C HIS A 172 5.49 1.17 -11.48
N SER A 173 6.11 0.50 -10.51
CA SER A 173 5.80 0.68 -9.09
C SER A 173 6.37 2.02 -8.60
N PRO A 174 5.62 2.76 -7.76
CA PRO A 174 6.16 3.95 -7.10
C PRO A 174 7.45 3.64 -6.34
N THR A 175 8.43 4.53 -6.46
CA THR A 175 9.69 4.45 -5.72
C THR A 175 9.98 5.81 -5.13
N PHE A 176 10.33 5.84 -3.85
CA PHE A 176 10.37 7.07 -3.08
C PHE A 176 11.79 7.49 -2.73
N ARG A 177 11.94 8.77 -2.42
CA ARG A 177 13.09 9.30 -1.68
C ARG A 177 12.56 10.04 -0.45
N LEU A 178 13.19 9.84 0.70
CA LEU A 178 12.90 10.62 1.90
C LEU A 178 13.59 12.00 1.78
N SER A 179 12.89 13.04 2.22
CA SER A 179 13.44 14.39 2.32
C SER A 179 14.51 14.46 3.40
N ALA A 180 15.51 15.34 3.26
CA ALA A 180 16.64 15.45 4.19
C ALA A 180 16.26 15.79 5.65
N GLY A 181 15.05 16.31 5.88
CA GLY A 181 14.50 16.60 7.22
C GLY A 181 13.47 15.59 7.72
N ALA A 182 13.30 14.44 7.04
CA ALA A 182 12.40 13.40 7.50
C ALA A 182 12.88 12.85 8.86
N ASP A 183 11.99 12.79 9.84
CA ASP A 183 12.28 12.16 11.13
C ASP A 183 12.34 10.64 10.94
N PRO A 184 13.53 10.01 11.06
CA PRO A 184 13.68 8.58 10.82
C PRO A 184 12.98 7.74 11.89
N GLN A 185 12.60 8.32 13.04
CA GLN A 185 11.80 7.64 14.05
C GLN A 185 10.32 7.59 13.68
N ARG A 186 9.84 8.49 12.81
CA ARG A 186 8.44 8.53 12.38
C ARG A 186 8.22 8.04 10.97
N VAL A 187 9.22 8.15 10.09
CA VAL A 187 9.15 7.67 8.70
C VAL A 187 10.39 6.81 8.45
N ARG A 188 10.20 5.49 8.55
CA ARG A 188 11.25 4.47 8.49
C ARG A 188 11.37 3.92 7.07
N THR A 189 12.59 3.93 6.52
CA THR A 189 12.94 3.16 5.31
C THR A 189 13.08 1.69 5.69
N VAL A 190 12.15 0.86 5.23
CA VAL A 190 12.13 -0.57 5.54
C VAL A 190 12.68 -1.41 4.38
N GLY A 191 12.44 -0.97 3.15
CA GLY A 191 12.89 -1.66 1.94
C GLY A 191 13.38 -0.68 0.89
N TRP A 192 14.58 -0.92 0.34
CA TRP A 192 15.22 -0.01 -0.62
C TRP A 192 16.14 -0.72 -1.60
N TYR A 193 16.45 -0.07 -2.72
CA TYR A 193 17.28 -0.63 -3.79
C TYR A 193 18.71 -0.10 -3.67
N ASN A 194 19.64 -0.97 -3.26
CA ASN A 194 21.02 -0.58 -2.93
C ASN A 194 22.06 -0.91 -4.01
N THR A 195 21.62 -1.33 -5.19
CA THR A 195 22.46 -1.78 -6.30
C THR A 195 21.95 -1.22 -7.62
N GLY A 196 22.85 -1.00 -8.58
CA GLY A 196 22.52 -0.58 -9.94
C GLY A 196 22.01 -1.71 -10.84
N GLU A 197 22.02 -2.95 -10.35
CA GLU A 197 21.56 -4.15 -11.06
C GLU A 197 20.57 -4.97 -10.19
N PRO A 198 19.42 -4.40 -9.79
CA PRO A 198 18.44 -5.11 -8.96
C PRO A 198 17.67 -6.21 -9.70
N LEU A 199 17.67 -6.26 -11.04
CA LEU A 199 16.90 -7.22 -11.82
C LEU A 199 17.32 -8.67 -11.53
N ARG A 200 16.35 -9.49 -11.14
CA ARG A 200 16.50 -10.95 -11.01
C ARG A 200 15.79 -11.71 -12.13
N SER A 201 14.65 -11.20 -12.59
CA SER A 201 13.87 -11.80 -13.67
C SER A 201 12.92 -10.78 -14.30
N GLY A 202 12.54 -10.98 -15.56
CA GLY A 202 11.66 -10.08 -16.31
C GLY A 202 12.44 -9.09 -17.17
N TRP A 203 11.94 -7.87 -17.28
CA TRP A 203 12.53 -6.82 -18.13
C TRP A 203 12.61 -5.49 -17.39
N ALA A 204 13.82 -4.99 -17.20
CA ALA A 204 14.04 -3.64 -16.70
C ALA A 204 14.97 -2.89 -17.64
N TRP A 205 14.54 -1.69 -18.04
CA TRP A 205 15.37 -0.73 -18.75
C TRP A 205 15.60 0.47 -17.83
N GLY A 206 16.86 0.87 -17.67
CA GLY A 206 17.22 1.99 -16.79
C GLY A 206 17.16 1.66 -15.29
N GLU A 207 17.32 0.40 -14.88
CA GLU A 207 17.21 -0.01 -13.47
C GLU A 207 18.20 0.69 -12.53
N GLN A 208 19.31 1.23 -13.03
CA GLN A 208 20.24 2.05 -12.26
C GLN A 208 19.61 3.32 -11.66
N TYR A 209 18.50 3.80 -12.21
CA TYR A 209 17.76 4.93 -11.62
C TYR A 209 17.05 4.56 -10.31
N LEU A 210 16.98 3.27 -9.94
CA LEU A 210 16.43 2.84 -8.66
C LEU A 210 17.43 2.97 -7.50
N VAL A 211 18.72 3.20 -7.76
CA VAL A 211 19.75 3.21 -6.71
C VAL A 211 19.45 4.26 -5.64
N GLY A 212 19.31 3.82 -4.39
CA GLY A 212 18.92 4.65 -3.26
C GLY A 212 17.43 4.95 -3.18
N GLY A 213 16.63 4.37 -4.08
CA GLY A 213 15.17 4.45 -4.09
C GLY A 213 14.56 3.53 -3.04
N VAL A 214 13.50 4.02 -2.41
CA VAL A 214 12.80 3.35 -1.31
C VAL A 214 11.52 2.71 -1.86
N GLY A 215 11.38 1.40 -1.67
CA GLY A 215 10.21 0.64 -2.08
C GLY A 215 9.22 0.39 -0.94
N VAL A 216 9.69 0.35 0.32
CA VAL A 216 8.84 0.11 1.49
C VAL A 216 9.11 1.15 2.57
N ILE A 217 8.04 1.81 3.00
CA ILE A 217 8.06 2.80 4.07
C ILE A 217 7.06 2.36 5.14
N GLU A 218 7.47 2.51 6.39
CA GLU A 218 6.59 2.50 7.53
C GLU A 218 6.56 3.89 8.13
N ALA A 219 5.38 4.44 8.37
CA ALA A 219 5.23 5.74 8.99
C ALA A 219 4.23 5.74 10.14
N ASP A 220 4.60 6.38 11.23
CA ASP A 220 3.69 6.71 12.34
C ASP A 220 2.90 7.97 11.94
N TYR A 221 1.57 7.92 12.05
CA TYR A 221 0.69 9.01 11.64
C TYR A 221 -0.42 9.24 12.67
N GLY A 222 -0.26 10.27 13.50
CA GLY A 222 -1.06 10.41 14.72
C GLY A 222 -0.78 9.24 15.66
N GLU A 223 -1.82 8.54 16.10
CA GLU A 223 -1.71 7.35 16.95
C GLU A 223 -1.60 6.04 16.15
N GLY A 224 -1.83 6.07 14.84
CA GLY A 224 -1.83 4.90 13.97
C GLY A 224 -0.63 4.82 13.03
N LYS A 225 -0.76 3.95 12.01
CA LYS A 225 0.34 3.59 11.10
C LYS A 225 -0.06 3.58 9.64
N LEU A 226 0.88 4.00 8.80
CA LEU A 226 0.86 3.86 7.35
C LEU A 226 1.96 2.91 6.90
N PHE A 227 1.57 1.81 6.26
CA PHE A 227 2.48 0.88 5.60
C PHE A 227 2.38 1.06 4.09
N ILE A 228 3.46 1.57 3.49
CA ILE A 228 3.51 2.04 2.11
C ILE A 228 4.40 1.10 1.30
N PHE A 229 3.81 0.41 0.33
CA PHE A 229 4.50 -0.56 -0.53
C PHE A 229 4.42 -0.11 -1.99
N GLY A 230 5.51 0.43 -2.51
CA GLY A 230 5.70 0.62 -3.95
C GLY A 230 5.56 -0.67 -4.76
N PRO A 231 6.30 -1.76 -4.43
CA PRO A 231 6.19 -3.02 -5.15
C PRO A 231 4.83 -3.69 -4.91
N LYS A 232 4.42 -4.55 -5.84
CA LYS A 232 3.14 -5.27 -5.79
C LYS A 232 3.27 -6.53 -4.93
N ILE A 233 3.25 -6.37 -3.61
CA ILE A 233 3.54 -7.46 -2.64
C ILE A 233 2.51 -8.60 -2.62
N THR A 234 1.35 -8.41 -3.23
CA THR A 234 0.22 -9.36 -3.32
C THR A 234 -0.08 -9.80 -4.77
N PHE A 235 0.75 -9.40 -5.74
CA PHE A 235 0.43 -9.51 -7.15
C PHE A 235 0.03 -10.93 -7.57
N ARG A 236 -1.23 -11.06 -8.02
CA ARG A 236 -1.78 -12.32 -8.54
C ARG A 236 -1.68 -13.50 -7.56
N ALA A 237 -1.54 -13.25 -6.26
CA ALA A 237 -1.26 -14.28 -5.26
C ALA A 237 -0.03 -15.15 -5.60
N GLN A 238 0.95 -14.62 -6.34
CA GLN A 238 2.16 -15.35 -6.73
C GLN A 238 3.39 -15.11 -5.82
N PRO A 239 3.70 -13.89 -5.35
CA PRO A 239 4.93 -13.65 -4.62
C PRO A 239 4.77 -14.00 -3.14
N HIS A 240 4.70 -15.30 -2.82
CA HIS A 240 4.59 -15.79 -1.43
C HIS A 240 5.67 -15.20 -0.51
N GLY A 241 6.88 -14.96 -1.04
CA GLY A 241 7.99 -14.36 -0.29
C GLY A 241 7.72 -12.93 0.19
N THR A 242 6.74 -12.21 -0.37
CA THR A 242 6.36 -10.87 0.07
C THR A 242 5.03 -10.82 0.84
N PHE A 243 4.30 -11.93 0.96
CA PHE A 243 3.07 -11.97 1.77
C PHE A 243 3.35 -11.70 3.25
N GLY A 244 4.57 -12.02 3.71
CA GLY A 244 5.01 -11.64 5.06
C GLY A 244 4.84 -10.15 5.34
N PHE A 245 5.03 -9.26 4.35
CA PHE A 245 4.77 -7.83 4.54
C PHE A 245 3.29 -7.53 4.81
N LEU A 246 2.38 -8.18 4.08
CA LEU A 246 0.94 -8.03 4.30
C LEU A 246 0.56 -8.53 5.70
N PHE A 247 0.95 -9.75 6.04
CA PHE A 247 0.60 -10.37 7.32
C PHE A 247 1.20 -9.62 8.51
N ASN A 248 2.48 -9.24 8.41
CA ASN A 248 3.12 -8.45 9.45
C ASN A 248 2.45 -7.08 9.58
N SER A 249 2.03 -6.43 8.49
CA SER A 249 1.28 -5.17 8.56
C SER A 249 -0.07 -5.32 9.26
N ILE A 250 -0.79 -6.42 9.00
CA ILE A 250 -2.08 -6.72 9.64
C ILE A 250 -1.89 -6.86 11.16
N TYR A 251 -1.00 -7.75 11.59
CA TYR A 251 -0.79 -7.99 13.02
C TYR A 251 -0.14 -6.83 13.75
N TYR A 252 0.87 -6.20 13.12
CA TYR A 252 1.57 -5.08 13.72
C TYR A 252 0.71 -3.82 13.74
N GLY A 253 -0.08 -3.58 12.71
CA GLY A 253 -1.03 -2.47 12.64
C GLY A 253 -2.13 -2.56 13.69
N ALA A 254 -2.62 -3.77 13.97
CA ALA A 254 -3.63 -4.03 15.00
C ALA A 254 -3.07 -4.07 16.43
N ALA A 255 -1.74 -4.08 16.60
CA ALA A 255 -1.13 -4.13 17.91
C ALA A 255 -1.29 -2.77 18.62
N ASN A 256 -2.35 -2.64 19.41
CA ASN A 256 -2.47 -1.56 20.40
C ASN A 256 -1.21 -1.60 21.27
N GLY A 257 -0.53 -0.46 21.43
CA GLY A 257 0.77 -0.29 22.09
C GLY A 257 0.85 -0.64 23.59
N THR A 258 0.11 -1.66 24.03
CA THR A 258 0.25 -2.31 25.33
C THR A 258 1.68 -2.84 25.43
N PRO A 259 2.51 -2.32 26.34
CA PRO A 259 3.83 -2.85 26.56
C PRO A 259 3.70 -4.33 26.89
N ILE A 260 4.48 -5.17 26.22
CA ILE A 260 4.65 -6.56 26.64
C ILE A 260 5.34 -6.47 28.00
N SER A 261 4.58 -6.71 29.08
CA SER A 261 5.16 -6.77 30.42
C SER A 261 6.19 -7.89 30.44
N GLU A 262 7.45 -7.55 30.76
CA GLU A 262 8.52 -8.50 31.10
C GLU A 262 8.11 -9.45 32.24
#